data_AF-A0A133Z3D3-F1
#
_entry.id   AF-A0A133Z3D3-F1
#
_cell.length_a   1.000
_cell.length_b   1.000
_cell.length_c   1.000
_cell.angle_alpha   90.00
_cell.angle_beta   90.00
_cell.angle_gamma   90.00
#
_symmetry.space_group_name_H-M   'P 1'
#
loop_
_entity.id
_entity.type
_entity.pdbx_description
1 polymer ?
#
loop_
_entity_poly.entity_id
_entity_poly.type
_entity_poly.pdbx_seq_one_letter_code
_entity_poly.pdbx_strand_id
1 'polypeptide(L)'
;MPKLEIANNNRYGHRKIEEMSHWDRWDTRMPDVKDQLRAFNLHNKSVAVSKSNSMRILGEIFKVITVDKSAVEYNRKFSELTVQIHKIDVSYNQTVQSIYLYHSVKTAQILLEKLKKLSVQIFELINQAISLTIDYRIKSSHK
;
A
#
# COMPACT_ATOMS: atom_id res chain seq x y z
N MET A 1 -5.88 18.20 -13.66
CA MET A 1 -4.64 18.71 -14.29
C MET A 1 -3.69 17.53 -14.47
N PRO A 2 -3.16 17.26 -15.68
CA PRO A 2 -2.14 16.23 -15.87
C PRO A 2 -0.87 16.65 -15.12
N LYS A 3 -0.32 15.76 -14.29
CA LYS A 3 0.98 15.99 -13.66
C LYS A 3 2.06 15.74 -14.71
N LEU A 4 2.80 16.79 -15.07
CA LEU A 4 3.92 16.73 -16.01
C LEU A 4 5.17 16.23 -15.28
N GLU A 5 5.91 15.32 -15.91
CA GLU A 5 7.22 14.87 -15.41
C GLU A 5 8.35 15.47 -16.24
N ILE A 6 9.47 15.76 -15.57
CA ILE A 6 10.68 16.32 -16.17
C ILE A 6 11.58 15.16 -16.60
N ALA A 7 11.71 14.92 -17.90
CA ALA A 7 12.65 13.93 -18.43
C ALA A 7 13.97 14.62 -18.84
N ASN A 8 15.11 14.00 -18.51
CA ASN A 8 16.45 14.46 -18.91
C ASN A 8 17.00 13.54 -20.02
N ASN A 9 17.05 14.05 -21.24
CA ASN A 9 17.46 13.25 -22.40
C ASN A 9 18.97 13.27 -22.69
N ASN A 10 19.78 13.97 -21.88
CA ASN A 10 21.25 14.01 -22.06
C ASN A 10 21.99 13.33 -20.90
N ARG A 11 22.82 12.33 -21.22
CA ARG A 11 23.71 11.67 -20.25
C ARG A 11 24.99 12.46 -19.94
N TYR A 12 25.35 13.46 -20.73
CA TYR A 12 26.49 14.35 -20.49
C TYR A 12 26.18 15.77 -20.99
N GLY A 13 26.04 16.74 -20.08
CA GLY A 13 25.98 18.18 -20.40
C GLY A 13 24.59 18.79 -20.63
N HIS A 14 24.37 19.93 -19.94
CA HIS A 14 23.22 20.85 -19.87
C HIS A 14 21.79 20.30 -20.07
N ARG A 15 20.97 20.44 -19.01
CA ARG A 15 19.58 19.98 -18.94
C ARG A 15 18.71 20.68 -19.99
N LYS A 16 18.30 19.97 -21.04
CA LYS A 16 17.09 20.32 -21.79
C LYS A 16 15.91 19.70 -21.05
N ILE A 17 15.01 20.55 -20.56
CA ILE A 17 13.76 20.15 -19.92
C ILE A 17 12.75 20.00 -21.05
N GLU A 18 12.37 18.76 -21.38
CA GLU A 18 11.25 18.48 -22.29
C GLU A 18 10.06 18.03 -21.45
N GLU A 19 8.92 18.70 -21.64
CA GLU A 19 7.65 18.27 -21.07
C GLU A 19 7.14 17.06 -21.85
N MET A 20 7.13 15.89 -21.21
CA MET A 20 6.58 14.67 -21.79
C MET A 20 5.27 14.29 -21.10
N SER A 21 4.34 13.71 -21.86
CA SER A 21 3.16 13.05 -21.30
C SER A 21 3.61 11.89 -20.39
N HIS A 22 3.18 11.89 -19.13
CA HIS A 22 3.43 10.79 -18.20
C HIS A 22 2.80 9.50 -18.74
N TRP A 23 3.63 8.48 -18.97
CA TRP A 23 3.17 7.16 -19.41
C TRP A 23 3.09 6.24 -18.19
N ASP A 24 1.88 5.74 -17.88
CA ASP A 24 1.73 4.66 -16.91
C ASP A 24 2.55 3.45 -17.40
N ARG A 25 3.65 3.17 -16.72
CA ARG A 25 4.57 2.08 -17.08
C ARG A 25 4.00 0.77 -16.52
N TRP A 26 3.53 -0.09 -17.42
CA TRP A 26 3.06 -1.42 -17.08
C TRP A 26 3.90 -2.48 -17.79
N ASP A 27 4.39 -3.45 -17.01
CA ASP A 27 5.11 -4.61 -17.51
C ASP A 27 4.15 -5.79 -17.58
N THR A 28 4.08 -6.45 -18.74
CA THR A 28 3.37 -7.72 -18.90
C THR A 28 4.30 -8.70 -19.57
N ARG A 29 4.53 -9.85 -18.93
CA ARG A 29 5.27 -10.95 -19.55
C ARG A 29 4.30 -11.73 -20.42
N MET A 30 4.47 -11.64 -21.73
CA MET A 30 3.78 -12.49 -22.72
C MET A 30 4.72 -13.66 -23.02
N PRO A 31 4.45 -14.89 -22.52
CA PRO A 31 5.37 -16.01 -22.66
C PRO A 31 5.44 -16.57 -24.09
N ASP A 32 4.38 -16.43 -24.89
CA ASP A 32 4.35 -16.90 -26.28
C ASP A 32 4.84 -15.81 -27.26
N VAL A 33 5.81 -16.17 -28.10
CA VAL A 33 6.38 -15.32 -29.15
C VAL A 33 5.35 -14.97 -30.22
N LYS A 34 4.37 -15.84 -30.49
CA LYS A 34 3.29 -15.57 -31.45
C LYS A 34 2.40 -14.43 -30.98
N ASP A 35 2.09 -14.39 -29.69
CA ASP A 35 1.26 -13.33 -29.11
C ASP A 35 2.01 -12.01 -29.03
N GLN A 36 3.33 -12.04 -28.79
CA GLN A 36 4.19 -10.86 -28.88
C GLN A 36 4.18 -10.25 -30.29
N LEU A 37 4.36 -11.08 -31.32
CA LEU A 37 4.31 -10.65 -32.73
C LEU A 37 2.93 -10.13 -33.12
N ARG A 38 1.86 -10.78 -32.65
CA ARG A 38 0.48 -10.35 -32.90
C ARG A 38 0.18 -9.00 -32.24
N ALA A 39 0.60 -8.79 -30.99
CA ALA A 39 0.46 -7.53 -30.29
C ALA A 39 1.28 -6.40 -30.94
N PHE A 40 2.51 -6.68 -31.38
CA PHE A 40 3.35 -5.74 -32.12
C PHE A 40 2.71 -5.31 -33.45
N ASN A 41 2.21 -6.28 -34.22
CA ASN A 41 1.54 -6.02 -35.49
C ASN A 41 0.22 -5.24 -35.32
N LEU A 42 -0.56 -5.55 -34.27
CA LEU A 42 -1.78 -4.82 -33.96
C LEU A 42 -1.49 -3.39 -33.48
N HIS A 43 -0.43 -3.18 -32.71
CA HIS A 43 0.03 -1.85 -32.33
C HIS A 43 0.38 -1.02 -33.57
N ASN A 44 1.17 -1.57 -34.49
CA ASN A 44 1.58 -0.86 -35.71
C ASN A 44 0.43 -0.59 -36.69
N LYS A 45 -0.61 -1.44 -36.69
CA LYS A 45 -1.80 -1.28 -37.53
C LYS A 45 -2.89 -0.39 -36.91
N SER A 46 -2.90 -0.24 -35.60
CA SER A 46 -3.92 0.56 -34.90
C SER A 46 -3.43 2.00 -34.72
N VAL A 47 -4.29 2.98 -35.00
CA VAL A 47 -4.07 4.39 -34.61
C VAL A 47 -4.33 4.55 -33.10
N ALA A 48 -3.84 3.61 -32.29
CA ALA A 48 -4.07 3.58 -30.87
C ALA A 48 -3.01 4.43 -30.18
N VAL A 49 -3.44 5.54 -29.57
CA VAL A 49 -2.58 6.47 -28.81
C VAL A 49 -1.89 5.78 -27.61
N SER A 50 -2.40 4.63 -27.13
CA SER A 50 -1.78 3.90 -26.03
C SER A 50 -1.73 2.39 -26.24
N LYS A 51 -0.63 1.81 -25.72
CA LYS A 51 -0.32 0.37 -25.68
C LYS A 51 -1.43 -0.47 -25.02
N SER A 52 -2.20 0.13 -24.10
CA SER A 52 -3.33 -0.50 -23.42
C SER A 52 -4.48 -0.81 -24.40
N ASN A 53 -4.77 0.12 -25.32
CA ASN A 53 -5.85 -0.05 -26.27
C ASN A 53 -5.51 -1.08 -27.37
N SER A 54 -4.23 -1.19 -27.76
CA SER A 54 -3.79 -2.25 -28.69
C SER A 54 -3.84 -3.65 -28.06
N MET A 55 -3.57 -3.78 -26.76
CA MET A 55 -3.78 -5.05 -26.05
C MET A 55 -5.26 -5.42 -25.93
N ARG A 56 -6.16 -4.44 -25.81
CA ARG A 56 -7.62 -4.67 -25.74
C ARG A 56 -8.19 -5.27 -27.03
N ILE A 57 -7.54 -5.03 -28.17
CA ILE A 57 -7.91 -5.56 -29.49
C ILE A 57 -7.46 -7.03 -29.66
N LEU A 58 -6.58 -7.54 -28.79
CA LEU A 58 -6.04 -8.90 -28.89
C LEU A 58 -7.12 -9.99 -28.63
N GLY A 59 -8.29 -9.62 -28.11
CA GLY A 59 -9.49 -10.47 -28.12
C GLY A 59 -9.44 -11.68 -27.18
N GLU A 60 -8.41 -11.82 -26.35
CA GLU A 60 -8.42 -12.83 -25.31
C GLU A 60 -9.31 -12.39 -24.14
N ILE A 61 -10.09 -13.33 -23.62
CA ILE A 61 -10.94 -13.15 -22.44
C ILE A 61 -9.98 -12.91 -21.26
N PHE A 62 -9.66 -11.66 -20.98
CA PHE A 62 -8.93 -11.33 -19.77
C PHE A 62 -9.81 -11.70 -18.57
N LYS A 63 -9.33 -12.62 -17.73
CA LYS A 63 -9.94 -12.86 -16.42
C LYS A 63 -9.74 -11.57 -15.61
N VAL A 64 -10.75 -10.72 -15.58
CA VAL A 64 -10.79 -9.59 -14.65
C VAL A 64 -10.81 -10.21 -13.26
N ILE A 65 -9.65 -10.30 -12.63
CA ILE A 65 -9.56 -10.58 -11.20
C ILE A 65 -10.12 -9.32 -10.54
N THR A 66 -11.43 -9.29 -10.32
CA THR A 66 -12.07 -8.24 -9.55
C THR A 66 -11.55 -8.37 -8.13
N VAL A 67 -10.52 -7.59 -7.80
CA VAL A 67 -10.02 -7.52 -6.43
C VAL A 67 -11.13 -6.90 -5.59
N ASP A 68 -11.55 -7.61 -4.55
CA ASP A 68 -12.55 -7.08 -3.65
C ASP A 68 -12.01 -5.83 -2.95
N LYS A 69 -12.47 -4.66 -3.37
CA LYS A 69 -12.00 -3.37 -2.87
C LYS A 69 -12.19 -3.25 -1.36
N SER A 70 -13.26 -3.85 -0.81
CA SER A 70 -13.51 -3.92 0.63
C SER A 70 -12.44 -4.73 1.37
N ALA A 71 -12.05 -5.89 0.86
CA ALA A 71 -11.00 -6.70 1.46
C ALA A 71 -9.63 -6.00 1.45
N VAL A 72 -9.28 -5.30 0.36
CA VAL A 72 -8.02 -4.53 0.29
C VAL A 72 -8.01 -3.40 1.30
N GLU A 73 -9.11 -2.65 1.39
CA GLU A 73 -9.21 -1.53 2.34
C GLU A 73 -9.18 -2.01 3.80
N TYR A 74 -9.87 -3.12 4.11
CA TYR A 74 -9.81 -3.76 5.42
C TYR A 74 -8.39 -4.16 5.79
N ASN A 75 -7.69 -4.91 4.93
CA ASN A 75 -6.34 -5.38 5.20
C ASN A 75 -5.35 -4.23 5.41
N ARG A 76 -5.48 -3.14 4.63
CA ARG A 76 -4.67 -1.93 4.83
C ARG A 76 -4.88 -1.34 6.23
N LYS A 77 -6.14 -1.08 6.61
CA LYS A 77 -6.47 -0.47 7.91
C LYS A 77 -6.07 -1.39 9.07
N PHE A 78 -6.28 -2.70 8.94
CA PHE A 78 -5.89 -3.68 9.95
C PHE A 78 -4.36 -3.75 10.13
N SER A 79 -3.60 -3.70 9.03
CA SER A 79 -2.14 -3.64 9.06
C SER A 79 -1.64 -2.36 9.73
N GLU A 80 -2.24 -1.21 9.44
CA GLU A 80 -1.92 0.07 10.09
C GLU A 80 -2.15 0.02 11.61
N LEU A 81 -3.27 -0.57 12.06
CA LEU A 81 -3.55 -0.77 13.48
C LEU A 81 -2.53 -1.70 14.13
N THR A 82 -2.15 -2.79 13.46
CA THR A 82 -1.15 -3.75 13.98
C THR A 82 0.22 -3.09 14.18
N VAL A 83 0.64 -2.23 13.25
CA VAL A 83 1.88 -1.45 13.39
C VAL A 83 1.80 -0.50 14.58
N GLN A 84 0.66 0.13 14.82
CA GLN A 84 0.47 1.01 15.99
C GLN A 84 0.54 0.26 17.31
N ILE A 85 -0.13 -0.90 17.41
CA ILE A 85 -0.08 -1.77 18.59
C ILE A 85 1.36 -2.17 18.87
N HIS A 86 2.08 -2.64 17.84
CA HIS A 86 3.47 -3.07 18.01
C HIS A 86 4.40 -1.95 18.52
N LYS A 87 4.21 -0.71 18.06
CA LYS A 87 4.97 0.45 18.58
C LYS A 87 4.72 0.67 20.07
N ILE A 88 3.47 0.47 20.52
CA ILE A 88 3.13 0.62 21.93
C ILE A 88 3.70 -0.55 22.75
N ASP A 89 3.67 -1.78 22.23
CA ASP A 89 4.27 -2.95 22.89
C ASP A 89 5.77 -2.76 23.16
N VAL A 90 6.50 -2.22 22.18
CA VAL A 90 7.93 -1.88 22.35
C VAL A 90 8.11 -0.82 23.44
N SER A 91 7.28 0.22 23.43
CA SER A 91 7.31 1.30 24.44
C SER A 91 6.94 0.81 25.83
N TYR A 92 6.01 -0.15 25.92
CA TYR A 92 5.59 -0.81 27.15
C TYR A 92 6.75 -1.60 27.73
N ASN A 93 7.38 -2.48 26.93
CA ASN A 93 8.51 -3.30 27.36
C ASN A 93 9.70 -2.44 27.83
N GLN A 94 10.02 -1.37 27.10
CA GLN A 94 11.07 -0.42 27.52
C GLN A 94 10.75 0.24 28.88
N THR A 95 9.48 0.58 29.11
CA THR A 95 9.04 1.18 30.38
C THR A 95 9.11 0.17 31.52
N VAL A 96 8.74 -1.09 31.30
CA VAL A 96 8.89 -2.18 32.28
C VAL A 96 10.35 -2.42 32.63
N GLN A 97 11.23 -2.51 31.64
CA GLN A 97 12.68 -2.64 31.87
C GLN A 97 13.23 -1.45 32.64
N SER A 98 12.78 -0.23 32.33
CA SER A 98 13.17 0.96 33.08
C SER A 98 12.76 0.86 34.55
N ILE A 99 11.53 0.42 34.85
CA ILE A 99 11.08 0.22 36.23
C ILE A 99 11.98 -0.76 36.98
N TYR A 100 12.37 -1.86 36.34
CA TYR A 100 13.24 -2.87 36.95
C TYR A 100 14.64 -2.33 37.28
N LEU A 101 15.16 -1.39 36.48
CA LEU A 101 16.52 -0.85 36.60
C LEU A 101 16.65 0.33 37.59
N TYR A 102 15.56 1.03 37.91
CA TYR A 102 15.61 2.21 38.80
C TYR A 102 15.21 1.88 40.25
N HIS A 103 16.04 2.30 41.21
CA HIS A 103 15.81 2.05 42.64
C HIS A 103 15.04 3.18 43.38
N SER A 104 14.70 4.27 42.69
CA SER A 104 13.96 5.38 43.31
C SER A 104 12.45 5.18 43.19
N VAL A 105 11.76 5.24 44.34
CA VAL A 105 10.31 5.04 44.45
C VAL A 105 9.53 6.07 43.63
N LYS A 106 9.97 7.33 43.61
CA LYS A 106 9.31 8.42 42.87
C LYS A 106 9.36 8.19 41.35
N THR A 107 10.50 7.74 40.83
CA THR A 107 10.66 7.44 39.41
C THR A 107 9.88 6.19 39.00
N ALA A 108 9.84 5.17 39.85
CA ALA A 108 9.05 3.97 39.62
C ALA A 108 7.54 4.29 39.54
N GLN A 109 7.03 5.18 40.40
CA GLN A 109 5.64 5.65 40.35
C GLN A 109 5.30 6.36 39.03
N ILE A 110 6.16 7.27 38.56
CA ILE A 110 5.95 7.97 37.28
C ILE A 110 5.93 6.98 36.11
N LEU A 111 6.85 6.02 36.11
CA LEU A 111 6.91 4.99 35.06
C LEU A 111 5.70 4.05 35.10
N LEU A 112 5.19 3.73 36.29
CA LEU A 112 3.97 2.93 36.46
C LEU A 112 2.73 3.64 35.91
N GLU A 113 2.59 4.94 36.17
CA GLU A 113 1.51 5.76 35.58
C GLU A 113 1.61 5.81 34.05
N LYS A 114 2.83 5.91 33.51
CA LYS A 114 3.05 5.80 32.06
C LYS A 114 2.61 4.43 31.54
N LEU A 115 2.95 3.35 32.23
CA LEU A 115 2.59 1.98 31.84
C LEU A 115 1.07 1.79 31.79
N LYS A 116 0.35 2.32 32.78
CA LYS A 116 -1.12 2.32 32.83
C LYS A 116 -1.74 3.05 31.64
N LYS A 117 -1.18 4.20 31.25
CA LYS A 117 -1.63 4.93 30.05
C LYS A 117 -1.41 4.12 28.77
N LEU A 118 -0.25 3.46 28.63
CA LEU A 118 0.01 2.60 27.47
C LEU A 118 -0.96 1.42 27.40
N SER A 119 -1.33 0.82 28.54
CA SER A 119 -2.30 -0.29 28.54
C SER A 119 -3.69 0.14 28.07
N VAL A 120 -4.14 1.34 28.47
CA VAL A 120 -5.42 1.91 27.99
C VAL A 120 -5.38 2.13 26.48
N GLN A 121 -4.28 2.67 25.95
CA GLN A 121 -4.12 2.87 24.50
C GLN A 121 -4.13 1.55 23.71
N ILE A 122 -3.46 0.50 24.21
CA ILE A 122 -3.53 -0.84 23.60
C ILE A 122 -4.98 -1.33 23.56
N PHE A 123 -5.71 -1.20 24.66
CA PHE A 123 -7.10 -1.64 24.74
C PHE A 123 -8.00 -0.91 23.74
N GLU A 124 -7.84 0.41 23.61
CA GLU A 124 -8.57 1.21 22.61
C GLU A 124 -8.28 0.75 21.18
N LEU A 125 -7.02 0.52 20.82
CA LEU A 125 -6.64 0.04 19.48
C LEU A 125 -7.16 -1.37 19.18
N ILE A 126 -7.15 -2.26 20.17
CA ILE A 126 -7.72 -3.60 20.03
C ILE A 126 -9.23 -3.51 19.76
N ASN A 127 -9.95 -2.65 20.49
CA ASN A 127 -11.38 -2.45 20.26
C ASN A 127 -11.67 -1.87 18.86
N GLN A 128 -10.82 -0.95 18.37
CA GLN A 128 -10.91 -0.44 17.00
C GLN A 128 -10.71 -1.57 15.96
N ALA A 129 -9.73 -2.45 16.18
CA ALA A 129 -9.49 -3.60 15.31
C ALA A 129 -10.66 -4.59 15.30
N ILE A 130 -11.27 -4.85 16.47
CA ILE A 130 -12.48 -5.68 16.59
C ILE A 130 -13.64 -5.05 15.81
N SER A 131 -13.90 -3.76 16.03
CA SER A 131 -14.96 -3.02 15.32
C SER A 131 -14.77 -3.08 13.81
N LEU A 132 -13.54 -2.83 13.34
CA LEU A 132 -13.19 -2.90 11.92
C LEU A 132 -13.41 -4.30 11.31
N THR A 133 -13.17 -5.36 12.09
CA THR A 133 -13.41 -6.75 11.69
C THR A 133 -14.88 -7.09 11.62
N ILE A 134 -15.68 -6.62 12.59
CA ILE A 134 -17.14 -6.78 12.59
C ILE A 134 -17.75 -6.05 11.39
N ASP A 135 -17.35 -4.80 11.14
CA ASP A 135 -17.81 -4.00 10.01
C ASP A 135 -17.52 -4.67 8.67
N TYR A 136 -16.31 -5.22 8.51
CA TYR A 136 -15.94 -5.97 7.32
C TYR A 136 -16.82 -7.21 7.14
N ARG A 137 -17.05 -7.98 8.22
CA ARG A 137 -17.91 -9.18 8.17
C ARG A 137 -19.32 -8.82 7.73
N ILE A 138 -19.95 -7.81 8.32
CA ILE A 138 -21.30 -7.35 7.95
C ILE A 138 -21.35 -6.95 6.47
N LYS A 139 -20.39 -6.13 6.01
CA LYS A 139 -20.32 -5.70 4.60
C LYS A 139 -20.10 -6.84 3.63
N SER A 140 -19.32 -7.85 4.02
CA SER A 140 -19.05 -9.03 3.20
C SER A 140 -20.24 -10.00 3.12
N SER A 141 -21.10 -10.02 4.14
CA SER A 141 -22.31 -10.87 4.16
C SER A 141 -23.50 -10.27 3.39
N HIS A 142 -23.47 -8.97 3.06
CA HIS A 142 -24.51 -8.29 2.28
C HIS A 142 -24.15 -8.12 0.79
N LYS A 143 -23.15 -8.85 0.30
CA LYS A 143 -22.61 -8.77 -1.06
C LYS A 143 -22.83 -10.08 -1.80
#